data_AF-A0A1J5DPJ8-F1
#
_entry.id   AF-A0A1J5DPJ8-F1
#
_cell.length_a   1.000
_cell.length_b   1.000
_cell.length_c   1.000
_cell.angle_alpha   90.00
_cell.angle_beta   90.00
_cell.angle_gamma   90.00
#
_symmetry.space_group_name_H-M   'P 1'
#
loop_
_entity.id
_entity.type
_entity.pdbx_description
1 polymer ?
#
loop_
_entity_poly.entity_id
_entity_poly.type
_entity_poly.pdbx_seq_one_letter_code
_entity_poly.pdbx_strand_id
1 'polypeptide(L)'
;MNKEPLKVSCLATDCESDLHCFRLTRRDHPANPGQTCRECGVGLVPWDRVHRRNLEDVEHTFRMLKYELIRHHFWHKGIDDELVGRATRKGFTKLRETIHHRIEKYVAPLDNQWDGRQTPTEGNVVYYAQHATASCCRRCIEEWHGISRDAPLTPDVIDYLTELGAMYVRERMPDLANEPVQNSGHRRNPRVKQLMLSLE
;
A
#
# COMPACT_ATOMS: atom_id res chain seq x y z
N MET A 1 12.58 -4.17 18.42
CA MET A 1 11.99 -2.81 18.48
C MET A 1 10.48 -2.96 18.29
N ASN A 2 9.72 -2.83 19.37
CA ASN A 2 8.26 -2.80 19.31
C ASN A 2 7.85 -1.49 18.64
N LYS A 3 7.40 -1.57 17.38
CA LYS A 3 6.75 -0.42 16.73
C LYS A 3 5.45 -0.15 17.48
N GLU A 4 5.25 1.09 17.89
CA GLU A 4 3.98 1.52 18.49
C GLU A 4 2.81 1.05 17.61
N PRO A 5 1.70 0.58 18.21
CA PRO A 5 0.53 0.20 17.45
C PRO A 5 0.10 1.37 16.57
N LEU A 6 -0.34 1.07 15.35
CA LEU A 6 -1.06 2.04 14.55
C LEU A 6 -2.16 2.67 15.41
N LYS A 7 -2.25 4.00 15.39
CA LYS A 7 -3.38 4.73 16.02
C LYS A 7 -4.74 4.29 15.42
N VAL A 8 -4.72 3.62 14.27
CA VAL A 8 -5.87 3.04 13.58
C VAL A 8 -5.69 1.53 13.38
N SER A 9 -6.71 0.74 13.71
CA SER A 9 -6.69 -0.72 13.55
C SER A 9 -7.30 -1.14 12.21
N CYS A 10 -6.91 -2.30 11.67
CA CYS A 10 -7.62 -2.92 10.53
C CYS A 10 -9.06 -3.33 10.87
N LEU A 11 -9.47 -3.27 12.14
CA LEU A 11 -10.83 -3.54 12.60
C LEU A 11 -11.57 -2.24 12.99
N ALA A 12 -10.96 -1.08 12.78
CA ALA A 12 -11.55 0.21 13.15
C ALA A 12 -12.64 0.62 12.15
N THR A 13 -13.63 1.32 12.68
CA THR A 13 -14.83 1.82 12.01
C THR A 13 -15.11 3.23 12.50
N ASP A 14 -15.75 4.01 11.66
CA ASP A 14 -16.31 5.34 11.93
C ASP A 14 -17.50 5.50 10.98
N CYS A 15 -18.54 4.71 11.26
CA CYS A 15 -19.69 4.58 10.37
C CYS A 15 -20.47 5.89 10.21
N GLU A 16 -20.38 6.81 11.18
CA GLU A 16 -20.99 8.14 11.11
C GLU A 16 -20.33 9.00 10.01
N SER A 17 -19.03 8.79 9.77
CA SER A 17 -18.26 9.44 8.69
C SER A 17 -18.22 8.64 7.38
N ASP A 18 -19.10 7.63 7.22
CA ASP A 18 -19.13 6.71 6.08
C ASP A 18 -17.83 5.90 5.89
N LEU A 19 -17.11 5.64 6.99
CA LEU A 19 -15.89 4.84 7.02
C LEU A 19 -16.13 3.52 7.76
N HIS A 20 -16.09 2.44 7.00
CA HIS A 20 -16.53 1.12 7.43
C HIS A 20 -15.35 0.17 7.61
N CYS A 21 -15.65 -1.06 8.04
CA CYS A 21 -14.69 -2.15 8.06
C CYS A 21 -15.39 -3.41 7.61
N PHE A 22 -14.96 -3.94 6.47
CA PHE A 22 -15.59 -5.12 5.88
C PHE A 22 -14.99 -6.42 6.42
N ARG A 23 -13.92 -6.32 7.21
CA ARG A 23 -13.29 -7.46 7.85
C ARG A 23 -14.17 -8.11 8.92
N LEU A 24 -14.66 -9.31 8.65
CA LEU A 24 -15.36 -10.13 9.63
C LEU A 24 -14.48 -11.26 10.17
N THR A 25 -14.57 -11.52 11.46
CA THR A 25 -14.14 -12.81 12.00
C THR A 25 -15.25 -13.84 11.69
N ARG A 26 -14.91 -15.13 11.55
CA ARG A 26 -15.91 -16.21 11.27
C ARG A 26 -17.11 -16.23 12.24
N ARG A 27 -17.00 -15.58 13.40
CA ARG A 27 -18.07 -15.50 14.41
C ARG A 27 -19.16 -14.50 14.08
N ASP A 28 -18.87 -13.51 13.23
CA ASP A 28 -19.72 -12.35 13.09
C ASP A 28 -20.86 -12.60 12.08
N HIS A 29 -20.55 -13.17 10.90
CA HIS A 29 -21.56 -13.64 9.93
C HIS A 29 -21.13 -14.93 9.22
N PRO A 30 -21.75 -16.09 9.51
CA PRO A 30 -21.37 -17.36 8.89
C PRO A 30 -21.83 -17.50 7.43
N ALA A 31 -22.86 -16.77 7.01
CA ALA A 31 -23.39 -16.85 5.64
C ALA A 31 -22.56 -16.04 4.63
N ASN A 32 -22.10 -14.83 5.02
CA ASN A 32 -21.32 -13.91 4.17
C ASN A 32 -20.18 -13.23 4.95
N PRO A 33 -19.15 -13.96 5.42
CA PRO A 33 -18.04 -13.36 6.14
C PRO A 33 -17.30 -12.39 5.21
N GLY A 34 -17.08 -11.15 5.65
CA GLY A 34 -16.25 -10.19 4.93
C GLY A 34 -16.98 -9.20 4.02
N GLN A 35 -18.33 -9.25 3.94
CA GLN A 35 -19.06 -8.55 2.88
C GLN A 35 -19.90 -7.32 3.31
N THR A 36 -20.19 -7.21 4.60
CA THR A 36 -20.88 -6.05 5.18
C THR A 36 -19.99 -5.41 6.23
N CYS A 37 -20.24 -4.14 6.54
CA CYS A 37 -19.55 -3.47 7.62
C CYS A 37 -19.78 -4.22 8.94
N ARG A 38 -18.71 -4.51 9.67
CA ARG A 38 -18.74 -5.28 10.92
C ARG A 38 -19.50 -4.61 12.07
N GLU A 39 -19.73 -3.31 12.00
CA GLU A 39 -20.42 -2.55 13.04
C GLU A 39 -21.87 -2.23 12.65
N CYS A 40 -22.07 -1.51 11.54
CA CYS A 40 -23.41 -1.08 11.14
C CYS A 40 -24.12 -2.05 10.16
N GLY A 41 -23.43 -3.06 9.64
CA GLY A 41 -24.00 -4.04 8.71
C GLY A 41 -24.20 -3.55 7.27
N VAL A 42 -23.76 -2.34 6.91
CA VAL A 42 -23.96 -1.81 5.55
C VAL A 42 -23.19 -2.64 4.49
N GLY A 43 -23.85 -2.95 3.38
CA GLY A 43 -23.26 -3.66 2.23
C GLY A 43 -22.98 -2.71 1.07
N LEU A 44 -21.92 -1.89 1.17
CA LEU A 44 -21.58 -0.88 0.15
C LEU A 44 -20.81 -1.46 -1.05
N VAL A 45 -20.01 -2.49 -0.81
CA VAL A 45 -19.06 -3.02 -1.80
C VAL A 45 -19.72 -4.14 -2.61
N PRO A 46 -19.79 -4.04 -3.95
CA PRO A 46 -20.25 -5.15 -4.78
C PRO A 46 -19.12 -6.18 -4.94
N TRP A 47 -19.01 -7.10 -3.98
CA TRP A 47 -17.91 -8.06 -3.90
C TRP A 47 -17.72 -8.92 -5.15
N ASP A 48 -18.80 -9.38 -5.77
CA ASP A 48 -18.75 -10.15 -7.02
C ASP A 48 -18.09 -9.37 -8.17
N ARG A 49 -18.12 -8.04 -8.14
CA ARG A 49 -17.47 -7.18 -9.13
C ARG A 49 -16.00 -6.98 -8.77
N VAL A 50 -15.71 -6.64 -7.51
CA VAL A 50 -14.35 -6.42 -7.02
C VAL A 50 -13.49 -7.69 -7.13
N HIS A 51 -14.04 -8.85 -6.75
CA HIS A 51 -13.34 -10.14 -6.76
C HIS A 51 -13.10 -10.70 -8.17
N ARG A 52 -13.65 -10.08 -9.23
CA ARG A 52 -13.25 -10.40 -10.62
C ARG A 52 -11.83 -9.93 -10.93
N ARG A 53 -11.31 -8.92 -10.18
CA ARG A 53 -9.98 -8.33 -10.39
C ARG A 53 -9.76 -7.90 -11.85
N ASN A 54 -10.80 -7.36 -12.48
CA ASN A 54 -10.74 -6.91 -13.87
C ASN A 54 -9.96 -5.59 -13.95
N LEU A 55 -8.84 -5.59 -14.68
CA LEU A 55 -8.03 -4.39 -14.90
C LEU A 55 -8.79 -3.28 -15.66
N GLU A 56 -9.73 -3.64 -16.54
CA GLU A 56 -10.56 -2.67 -17.27
C GLU A 56 -11.57 -1.95 -16.35
N ASP A 57 -11.79 -2.49 -15.14
CA ASP A 57 -12.73 -1.98 -14.15
C ASP A 57 -12.03 -1.66 -12.81
N VAL A 58 -10.71 -1.54 -12.83
CA VAL A 58 -9.89 -1.37 -11.62
C VAL A 58 -10.23 -0.09 -10.84
N GLU A 59 -10.67 0.96 -11.54
CA GLU A 59 -11.15 2.21 -10.94
C GLU A 59 -12.34 2.00 -10.00
N HIS A 60 -13.18 1.00 -10.26
CA HIS A 60 -14.27 0.66 -9.36
C HIS A 60 -13.72 0.14 -8.02
N THR A 61 -12.85 -0.88 -8.04
CA THR A 61 -12.20 -1.41 -6.85
C THR A 61 -11.43 -0.32 -6.11
N PHE A 62 -10.68 0.50 -6.84
CA PHE A 62 -9.88 1.60 -6.30
C PHE A 62 -10.73 2.64 -5.54
N ARG A 63 -11.95 2.93 -6.00
CA ARG A 63 -12.91 3.76 -5.26
C ARG A 63 -13.48 3.04 -4.05
N MET A 64 -13.88 1.77 -4.19
CA MET A 64 -14.51 1.02 -3.10
C MET A 64 -13.59 0.88 -1.88
N LEU A 65 -12.28 0.69 -2.11
CA LEU A 65 -11.27 0.63 -1.04
C LEU A 65 -11.34 1.83 -0.09
N LYS A 66 -11.69 3.03 -0.58
CA LYS A 66 -11.72 4.27 0.23
C LYS A 66 -12.83 4.29 1.29
N TYR A 67 -13.83 3.41 1.19
CA TYR A 67 -14.88 3.27 2.21
C TYR A 67 -14.41 2.46 3.41
N GLU A 68 -13.28 1.75 3.34
CA GLU A 68 -12.74 1.09 4.52
C GLU A 68 -11.81 2.03 5.31
N LEU A 69 -12.10 2.24 6.59
CA LEU A 69 -11.45 3.26 7.42
C LEU A 69 -9.93 3.13 7.41
N ILE A 70 -9.40 1.92 7.59
CA ILE A 70 -7.94 1.73 7.59
C ILE A 70 -7.33 2.12 6.23
N ARG A 71 -8.02 1.85 5.12
CA ARG A 71 -7.55 2.22 3.78
C ARG A 71 -7.63 3.72 3.59
N HIS A 72 -8.74 4.33 3.98
CA HIS A 72 -8.94 5.77 4.00
C HIS A 72 -7.84 6.48 4.80
N HIS A 73 -7.46 5.95 5.96
CA HIS A 73 -6.36 6.50 6.75
C HIS A 73 -5.06 6.56 5.95
N PHE A 74 -4.64 5.46 5.31
CA PHE A 74 -3.42 5.47 4.49
C PHE A 74 -3.56 6.35 3.24
N TRP A 75 -4.79 6.49 2.74
CA TRP A 75 -5.12 7.43 1.67
C TRP A 75 -4.95 8.89 2.05
N HIS A 76 -5.02 9.24 3.32
CA HIS A 76 -4.90 10.61 3.80
C HIS A 76 -3.68 10.84 4.69
N LYS A 77 -2.90 9.79 4.99
CA LYS A 77 -1.65 9.89 5.75
C LYS A 77 -0.70 10.85 5.03
N GLY A 78 -0.18 11.83 5.76
CA GLY A 78 0.75 12.82 5.24
C GLY A 78 2.00 12.19 4.65
N ILE A 79 2.50 12.79 3.56
CA ILE A 79 3.76 12.43 2.92
C ILE A 79 4.68 13.63 3.11
N ASP A 80 5.66 13.52 4.01
CA ASP A 80 6.61 14.59 4.30
C ASP A 80 7.57 14.85 3.12
N ASP A 81 8.25 15.99 3.16
CA ASP A 81 9.19 16.44 2.12
C ASP A 81 10.34 15.44 1.89
N GLU A 82 10.74 14.68 2.91
CA GLU A 82 11.77 13.66 2.78
C GLU A 82 11.28 12.47 1.93
N LEU A 83 10.05 12.01 2.17
CA LEU A 83 9.38 10.99 1.38
C LEU A 83 9.11 11.47 -0.04
N VAL A 84 8.64 12.71 -0.23
CA VAL A 84 8.47 13.32 -1.55
C VAL A 84 9.80 13.38 -2.30
N GLY A 85 10.87 13.83 -1.65
CA GLY A 85 12.21 13.89 -2.23
C GLY A 85 12.75 12.50 -2.61
N ARG A 86 12.52 11.47 -1.77
CA ARG A 86 12.90 10.09 -2.08
C ARG A 86 12.13 9.54 -3.29
N ALA A 87 10.83 9.77 -3.35
CA ALA A 87 9.99 9.36 -4.47
C ALA A 87 10.42 10.07 -5.76
N THR A 88 10.68 11.38 -5.71
CA THR A 88 11.14 12.20 -6.86
C THR A 88 12.48 11.73 -7.41
N ARG A 89 13.45 11.41 -6.54
CA ARG A 89 14.74 10.83 -6.96
C ARG A 89 14.60 9.43 -7.55
N LYS A 90 13.50 8.73 -7.27
CA LYS A 90 13.25 7.38 -7.77
C LYS A 90 12.48 7.40 -9.10
N GLY A 91 11.54 8.34 -9.26
CA GLY A 91 10.63 8.38 -10.40
C GLY A 91 9.48 7.36 -10.26
N PHE A 92 8.36 7.64 -10.91
CA PHE A 92 7.18 6.79 -10.88
C PHE A 92 7.45 5.38 -11.44
N THR A 93 8.18 5.25 -12.55
CA THR A 93 8.49 3.95 -13.17
C THR A 93 9.13 3.00 -12.15
N LYS A 94 10.14 3.49 -11.43
CA LYS A 94 10.86 2.70 -10.45
C LYS A 94 10.08 2.49 -9.15
N LEU A 95 9.15 3.38 -8.78
CA LEU A 95 8.21 3.12 -7.68
C LEU A 95 7.24 2.00 -8.01
N ARG A 96 6.69 1.96 -9.23
CA ARG A 96 5.84 0.86 -9.70
C ARG A 96 6.57 -0.48 -9.62
N GLU A 97 7.80 -0.56 -10.12
CA GLU A 97 8.65 -1.76 -9.96
C GLU A 97 8.89 -2.12 -8.49
N THR A 98 9.02 -1.11 -7.62
CA THR A 98 9.22 -1.34 -6.19
C THR A 98 7.97 -1.94 -5.55
N ILE A 99 6.78 -1.49 -5.96
CA ILE A 99 5.50 -2.06 -5.50
C ILE A 99 5.42 -3.54 -5.91
N HIS A 100 5.66 -3.84 -7.19
CA HIS A 100 5.68 -5.21 -7.71
C HIS A 100 6.64 -6.09 -6.91
N HIS A 101 7.91 -5.69 -6.81
CA HIS A 101 8.93 -6.43 -6.08
C HIS A 101 8.57 -6.64 -4.60
N ARG A 102 7.89 -5.66 -3.98
CA ARG A 102 7.45 -5.75 -2.59
C ARG A 102 6.37 -6.79 -2.39
N ILE A 103 5.40 -6.86 -3.31
CA ILE A 103 4.34 -7.86 -3.29
C ILE A 103 4.97 -9.23 -3.49
N GLU A 104 5.75 -9.41 -4.56
CA GLU A 104 6.40 -10.68 -4.92
C GLU A 104 7.29 -11.22 -3.78
N LYS A 105 8.22 -10.40 -3.27
CA LYS A 105 9.23 -10.91 -2.33
C LYS A 105 8.71 -11.12 -0.92
N TYR A 106 7.66 -10.41 -0.50
CA TYR A 106 7.30 -10.37 0.92
C TYR A 106 5.84 -10.67 1.22
N VAL A 107 4.93 -10.49 0.24
CA VAL A 107 3.50 -10.81 0.41
C VAL A 107 3.15 -12.13 -0.26
N ALA A 108 3.73 -12.43 -1.43
CA ALA A 108 3.48 -13.64 -2.18
C ALA A 108 4.00 -14.96 -1.55
N PRO A 109 5.00 -15.00 -0.64
CA PRO A 109 5.33 -16.24 0.05
C PRO A 109 4.19 -16.71 0.98
N LEU A 110 3.87 -18.01 0.95
CA LEU A 110 2.81 -18.62 1.77
C LEU A 110 3.22 -18.85 3.23
N ASP A 111 4.50 -19.13 3.46
CA ASP A 111 5.11 -19.49 4.73
C ASP A 111 5.66 -18.29 5.51
N ASN A 112 5.21 -17.07 5.17
CA ASN A 112 5.68 -15.87 5.85
C ASN A 112 5.13 -15.76 7.28
N GLN A 113 5.96 -16.07 8.27
CA GLN A 113 5.65 -15.95 9.71
C GLN A 113 5.21 -14.54 10.15
N TRP A 114 5.47 -13.51 9.34
CA TRP A 114 5.09 -12.12 9.60
C TRP A 114 3.77 -11.73 8.90
N ASP A 115 2.93 -12.69 8.49
CA ASP A 115 1.64 -12.36 7.86
C ASP A 115 0.74 -11.48 8.75
N GLY A 116 0.27 -10.37 8.19
CA GLY A 116 -0.40 -9.27 8.89
C GLY A 116 0.55 -8.16 9.38
N ARG A 117 1.87 -8.34 9.23
CA ARG A 117 2.93 -7.38 9.64
C ARG A 117 4.04 -7.23 8.60
N GLN A 118 3.90 -7.80 7.39
CA GLN A 118 4.95 -7.79 6.36
C GLN A 118 5.28 -6.40 5.84
N THR A 119 4.29 -5.52 5.81
CA THR A 119 4.39 -4.18 5.25
C THR A 119 4.43 -3.19 6.40
N PRO A 120 5.57 -2.47 6.61
CA PRO A 120 5.64 -1.39 7.59
C PRO A 120 4.56 -0.34 7.32
N THR A 121 4.30 0.51 8.30
CA THR A 121 3.22 1.51 8.22
C THR A 121 3.74 2.92 7.96
N GLU A 122 5.07 3.09 7.91
CA GLU A 122 5.79 4.36 7.87
C GLU A 122 7.12 4.23 7.12
N GLY A 123 7.63 5.36 6.63
CA GLY A 123 8.96 5.47 6.05
C GLY A 123 9.07 5.16 4.55
N ASN A 124 7.96 4.85 3.86
CA ASN A 124 7.95 4.70 2.41
C ASN A 124 6.54 4.87 1.82
N VAL A 125 6.40 5.65 0.74
CA VAL A 125 5.13 5.82 0.01
C VAL A 125 4.60 4.49 -0.56
N VAL A 126 5.49 3.55 -0.90
CA VAL A 126 5.09 2.20 -1.35
C VAL A 126 4.36 1.44 -0.24
N TYR A 127 4.74 1.65 1.02
CA TYR A 127 4.03 1.04 2.14
C TYR A 127 2.62 1.61 2.28
N TYR A 128 2.48 2.92 2.09
CA TYR A 128 1.16 3.58 2.13
C TYR A 128 0.27 3.07 1.00
N ALA A 129 0.84 2.95 -0.20
CA ALA A 129 0.16 2.36 -1.35
C ALA A 129 -0.35 0.95 -1.04
N GLN A 130 0.51 0.08 -0.50
CA GLN A 130 0.12 -1.30 -0.18
C GLN A 130 -0.98 -1.37 0.89
N HIS A 131 -0.93 -0.54 1.92
CA HIS A 131 -1.98 -0.52 2.94
C HIS A 131 -3.29 0.06 2.40
N ALA A 132 -3.22 1.15 1.63
CA ALA A 132 -4.38 1.79 0.99
C ALA A 132 -5.10 0.85 0.02
N THR A 133 -4.35 -0.02 -0.69
CA THR A 133 -4.91 -0.91 -1.72
C THR A 133 -5.10 -2.36 -1.26
N ALA A 134 -5.07 -2.59 0.05
CA ALA A 134 -5.24 -3.93 0.65
C ALA A 134 -4.25 -4.99 0.11
N SER A 135 -3.07 -4.58 -0.35
CA SER A 135 -1.98 -5.45 -0.83
C SER A 135 -0.83 -5.57 0.17
N CYS A 136 -1.06 -5.19 1.43
CA CYS A 136 -0.05 -5.15 2.50
C CYS A 136 0.19 -6.51 3.20
N CYS A 137 -0.78 -7.42 3.16
CA CYS A 137 -0.67 -8.79 3.70
C CYS A 137 -1.69 -9.73 3.04
N ARG A 138 -1.55 -11.05 3.25
CA ARG A 138 -2.41 -12.05 2.60
C ARG A 138 -3.86 -12.01 3.08
N ARG A 139 -4.10 -11.63 4.35
CA ARG A 139 -5.46 -11.44 4.86
C ARG A 139 -6.21 -10.28 4.19
N CYS A 140 -5.52 -9.18 3.90
CA CYS A 140 -6.14 -8.07 3.18
C CYS A 140 -6.40 -8.45 1.71
N ILE A 141 -5.51 -9.24 1.11
CA ILE A 141 -5.69 -9.77 -0.24
C ILE A 141 -6.88 -10.73 -0.32
N GLU A 142 -7.04 -11.60 0.67
CA GLU A 142 -8.18 -12.52 0.74
C GLU A 142 -9.51 -11.78 0.81
N GLU A 143 -9.60 -10.78 1.68
CA GLU A 143 -10.79 -9.96 1.87
C GLU A 143 -11.13 -9.14 0.62
N TRP A 144 -10.20 -8.30 0.18
CA TRP A 144 -10.48 -7.32 -0.89
C TRP A 144 -10.37 -7.90 -2.29
N HIS A 145 -9.46 -8.83 -2.49
CA HIS A 145 -9.12 -9.32 -3.83
C HIS A 145 -9.59 -10.75 -4.06
N GLY A 146 -10.24 -11.39 -3.08
CA GLY A 146 -10.89 -12.70 -3.23
C GLY A 146 -9.91 -13.85 -3.51
N ILE A 147 -8.64 -13.68 -3.13
CA ILE A 147 -7.60 -14.70 -3.30
C ILE A 147 -7.31 -15.31 -1.93
N SER A 148 -7.64 -16.59 -1.76
CA SER A 148 -7.38 -17.32 -0.51
C SER A 148 -5.97 -17.06 -0.01
N ARG A 149 -5.85 -16.77 1.29
CA ARG A 149 -4.55 -16.51 1.90
C ARG A 149 -3.60 -17.70 1.82
N ASP A 150 -4.13 -18.90 1.58
CA ASP A 150 -3.38 -20.15 1.43
C ASP A 150 -3.11 -20.52 -0.04
N ALA A 151 -3.51 -19.67 -1.00
CA ALA A 151 -3.24 -19.85 -2.43
C ALA A 151 -2.02 -19.03 -2.89
N PRO A 152 -1.22 -19.51 -3.87
CA PRO A 152 -0.15 -18.72 -4.47
C PRO A 152 -0.73 -17.50 -5.21
N LEU A 153 0.02 -16.40 -5.20
CA LEU A 153 -0.30 -15.25 -6.06
C LEU A 153 0.29 -15.52 -7.45
N THR A 154 -0.54 -15.51 -8.49
CA THR A 154 -0.07 -15.63 -9.88
C THR A 154 0.59 -14.33 -10.34
N PRO A 155 1.42 -14.36 -11.41
CA PRO A 155 1.98 -13.13 -12.00
C PRO A 155 0.91 -12.07 -12.31
N ASP A 156 -0.19 -12.45 -12.98
CA ASP A 156 -1.29 -11.54 -13.32
C ASP A 156 -1.93 -10.88 -12.07
N VAL A 157 -2.03 -11.63 -10.96
CA VAL A 157 -2.51 -11.10 -9.69
C VAL A 157 -1.53 -10.08 -9.11
N ILE A 158 -0.22 -10.36 -9.17
CA ILE A 158 0.81 -9.43 -8.70
C ILE A 158 0.78 -8.15 -9.54
N ASP A 159 0.60 -8.27 -10.86
CA ASP A 159 0.44 -7.13 -11.77
C ASP A 159 -0.81 -6.33 -11.44
N TYR A 160 -1.96 -6.97 -11.24
CA TYR A 160 -3.20 -6.31 -10.82
C TYR A 160 -3.04 -5.52 -9.51
N LEU A 161 -2.43 -6.14 -8.49
CA LEU A 161 -2.17 -5.47 -7.21
C LEU A 161 -1.16 -4.31 -7.36
N THR A 162 -0.19 -4.48 -8.27
CA THR A 162 0.78 -3.44 -8.62
C THR A 162 0.09 -2.25 -9.26
N GLU A 163 -0.85 -2.45 -10.18
CA GLU A 163 -1.59 -1.36 -10.82
C GLU A 163 -2.41 -0.56 -9.82
N LEU A 164 -3.12 -1.21 -8.88
CA LEU A 164 -3.79 -0.50 -7.79
C LEU A 164 -2.81 0.37 -7.00
N GLY A 165 -1.65 -0.17 -6.61
CA GLY A 165 -0.62 0.59 -5.92
C GLY A 165 -0.06 1.75 -6.75
N ALA A 166 0.09 1.56 -8.06
CA ALA A 166 0.56 2.58 -8.98
C ALA A 166 -0.47 3.71 -9.14
N MET A 167 -1.76 3.39 -9.23
CA MET A 167 -2.85 4.35 -9.21
C MET A 167 -2.83 5.19 -7.93
N TYR A 168 -2.57 4.57 -6.76
CA TYR A 168 -2.41 5.31 -5.51
C TYR A 168 -1.27 6.33 -5.61
N VAL A 169 -0.10 5.93 -6.14
CA VAL A 169 1.04 6.85 -6.29
C VAL A 169 0.69 7.99 -7.24
N ARG A 170 0.00 7.72 -8.36
CA ARG A 170 -0.47 8.76 -9.28
C ARG A 170 -1.42 9.73 -8.62
N GLU A 171 -2.38 9.25 -7.83
CA GLU A 171 -3.35 10.11 -7.15
C GLU A 171 -2.68 10.95 -6.05
N ARG A 172 -1.78 10.35 -5.26
CA ARG A 172 -1.14 11.04 -4.12
C ARG A 172 0.06 11.90 -4.51
N MET A 173 0.62 11.68 -5.69
CA MET A 173 1.78 12.41 -6.21
C MET A 173 1.58 12.73 -7.71
N PRO A 174 0.58 13.57 -8.07
CA PRO A 174 0.22 13.82 -9.47
C PRO A 174 1.36 14.43 -10.30
N ASP A 175 2.23 15.22 -9.65
CA ASP A 175 3.37 15.88 -10.30
C ASP A 175 4.64 15.01 -10.35
N LEU A 176 4.56 13.74 -9.92
CA LEU A 176 5.71 12.85 -9.95
C LEU A 176 6.06 12.44 -11.38
N ALA A 177 7.26 12.81 -11.82
CA ALA A 177 7.81 12.40 -13.11
C ALA A 177 7.99 10.87 -13.22
N ASN A 178 7.90 10.34 -14.44
CA ASN A 178 8.15 8.93 -14.72
C ASN A 178 9.59 8.53 -14.36
N GLU A 179 10.53 9.34 -14.83
CA GLU A 179 11.96 9.09 -14.65
C GLU A 179 12.52 9.86 -13.45
N PRO A 180 13.64 9.39 -12.85
CA PRO A 180 14.35 10.09 -11.81
C PRO A 180 14.67 11.53 -12.21
N VAL A 181 14.30 12.50 -11.36
CA VAL A 181 14.87 13.85 -11.48
C VAL A 181 16.25 13.82 -10.82
N GLN A 182 17.29 13.83 -11.65
CA GLN A 182 18.67 13.98 -11.18
C GLN A 182 18.82 15.39 -10.60
N ASN A 183 19.05 15.51 -9.29
CA ASN A 183 19.53 16.77 -8.74
C ASN A 183 20.94 17.02 -9.29
N SER A 184 21.05 17.93 -10.25
CA SER A 184 22.32 18.54 -10.66
C SER A 184 22.85 19.40 -9.51
N GLY A 185 23.42 18.80 -8.45
CA GLY A 185 23.72 19.61 -7.27
C GLY A 185 24.29 18.95 -6.03
N HIS A 186 25.11 17.91 -6.16
CA HIS A 186 26.20 17.73 -5.20
C HIS A 186 27.48 17.48 -5.98
N ARG A 187 28.02 18.54 -6.60
CA ARG A 187 29.46 18.55 -6.91
C ARG A 187 30.15 18.36 -5.55
N ARG A 188 30.68 17.16 -5.29
CA ARG A 188 31.71 16.99 -4.26
C ARG A 188 32.76 18.05 -4.53
N ASN A 189 32.86 19.06 -3.67
CA ASN A 189 33.86 20.09 -3.81
C ASN A 189 35.25 19.41 -3.71
N PRO A 190 36.10 19.42 -4.75
CA PRO A 190 37.40 18.78 -4.67
C PRO A 190 38.37 19.48 -3.70
N ARG A 191 38.01 20.62 -3.09
CA ARG A 191 38.90 21.45 -2.27
C ARG A 191 38.90 21.13 -0.76
N VAL A 192 38.68 19.89 -0.35
CA VAL A 192 38.94 19.44 1.05
C VAL A 192 39.94 18.28 1.09
N LYS A 193 40.90 18.26 0.16
CA LYS A 193 42.05 17.35 0.22
C LYS A 193 43.37 18.03 -0.15
N GLN A 194 43.57 19.26 0.33
CA GLN A 194 44.88 19.92 0.30
C GLN A 194 45.07 20.77 1.57
N LEU A 195 45.14 20.10 2.72
CA LEU A 195 45.68 20.68 3.95
C LEU A 195 46.23 19.57 4.84
N MET A 196 47.30 18.91 4.38
CA MET A 196 48.24 18.10 5.17
C MET A 196 49.24 17.47 4.19
N LEU A 197 50.31 18.22 3.88
CA LEU A 197 51.65 17.79 3.44
C LEU A 197 52.36 18.96 2.76
N SER A 198 52.62 20.01 3.55
CA SER A 198 53.62 21.04 3.22
C SER A 198 53.94 21.85 4.48
N LEU A 199 54.46 21.18 5.51
CA LEU A 199 55.33 21.77 6.52
C LEU A 199 56.28 20.66 6.97
N GLU A 200 57.53 20.80 6.52
CA GLU A 200 58.80 20.24 7.05
C GLU A 200 59.03 18.73 6.99
#